data_AF-A0A7C6A353-F1
#
_entry.id   AF-A0A7C6A353-F1
#
_cell.length_a   1.000
_cell.length_b   1.000
_cell.length_c   1.000
_cell.angle_alpha   90.00
_cell.angle_beta   90.00
_cell.angle_gamma   90.00
#
_symmetry.space_group_name_H-M   'P 1'
#
loop_
_entity.id
_entity.type
_entity.pdbx_description
1 polymer ?
#
loop_
_entity_poly.entity_id
_entity_poly.type
_entity_poly.pdbx_seq_one_letter_code
_entity_poly.pdbx_strand_id
1 'polypeptide(L)'
;MVLAPRVERLRLWVYEADLAERMRSRRENDLYLPGIVIPAGVEIVTELGDALDEAELVVGAMPSQVARELYRRMRAYLRPDM
;
A
#
# COMPACT_ATOMS: atom_id res chain seq x y z
N MET A 1 10.64 -6.88 4.26
CA MET A 1 9.49 -6.88 3.31
C MET A 1 9.73 -7.88 2.19
N VAL A 2 8.74 -8.73 1.89
CA VAL A 2 8.93 -9.89 0.98
C VAL A 2 8.89 -9.51 -0.50
N LEU A 3 7.99 -8.60 -0.92
CA LEU A 3 7.81 -8.29 -2.34
C LEU A 3 8.84 -7.29 -2.89
N ALA A 4 9.36 -6.40 -2.04
CA ALA A 4 10.26 -5.33 -2.46
C ALA A 4 11.45 -5.75 -3.36
N PRO A 5 12.16 -6.88 -3.12
CA PRO A 5 13.26 -7.30 -4.00
C PRO A 5 12.81 -8.07 -5.26
N ARG A 6 11.51 -8.28 -5.48
CA ARG A 6 10.96 -9.15 -6.54
C ARG A 6 10.18 -8.40 -7.61
N VAL A 7 9.98 -7.09 -7.44
CA VAL A 7 9.18 -6.25 -8.35
C VAL A 7 9.92 -4.94 -8.60
N GLU A 8 9.70 -4.34 -9.77
CA GLU A 8 10.35 -3.09 -10.17
C GLU A 8 9.72 -1.87 -9.49
N ARG A 9 8.39 -1.85 -9.35
CA ARG A 9 7.63 -0.78 -8.68
C ARG A 9 6.74 -1.39 -7.60
N LEU A 10 6.84 -0.85 -6.38
CA LEU A 10 6.01 -1.28 -5.25
C LEU A 10 5.44 -0.08 -4.50
N ARG A 11 4.10 0.03 -4.51
CA ARG A 11 3.36 1.01 -3.73
C ARG A 11 2.68 0.34 -2.53
N LEU A 12 2.87 0.92 -1.35
CA LEU A 12 2.23 0.52 -0.11
C LEU A 12 1.17 1.58 0.23
N TRP A 13 -0.09 1.21 0.07
CA TRP A 13 -1.21 2.05 0.47
C TRP A 13 -1.39 2.01 2.00
N VAL A 14 -1.51 3.18 2.61
CA VAL A 14 -1.74 3.37 4.05
C VAL A 14 -2.97 4.25 4.22
N TYR A 15 -3.92 3.80 5.03
CA TYR A 15 -5.21 4.48 5.18
C TYR A 15 -5.09 5.82 5.92
N GLU A 16 -4.36 5.85 7.04
CA GLU A 16 -4.16 7.06 7.84
C GLU A 16 -3.01 7.91 7.31
N ALA A 17 -3.31 9.15 6.91
CA ALA A 17 -2.33 10.07 6.32
C ALA A 17 -1.16 10.38 7.26
N ASP A 18 -1.43 10.58 8.55
CA ASP A 18 -0.39 10.84 9.56
C ASP A 18 0.56 9.64 9.72
N LEU A 19 0.04 8.42 9.65
CA LEU A 19 0.86 7.21 9.69
C LEU A 19 1.71 7.09 8.43
N ALA A 20 1.14 7.36 7.26
CA ALA A 20 1.86 7.34 5.99
C ALA A 20 3.03 8.32 6.01
N GLU A 21 2.82 9.54 6.51
CA GLU A 21 3.86 10.56 6.58
C GLU A 21 4.98 10.19 7.56
N ARG A 22 4.60 9.63 8.71
CA ARG A 22 5.57 9.05 9.66
C ARG A 22 6.36 7.90 9.03
N MET A 23 5.70 7.03 8.27
CA MET A 23 6.37 5.92 7.57
C MET A 23 7.29 6.41 6.46
N ARG A 24 6.95 7.49 5.74
CA ARG A 24 7.83 8.10 4.73
C ARG A 24 9.08 8.70 5.36
N SER A 25 8.92 9.48 6.42
CA SER A 25 10.02 10.15 7.10
C SER A 25 10.94 9.18 7.84
N ARG A 26 10.37 8.22 8.58
CA ARG A 26 11.14 7.26 9.39
C ARG A 26 11.56 6.01 8.64
N ARG A 27 10.96 5.75 7.46
CA ARG A 27 11.09 4.49 6.72
C ARG A 27 10.81 3.27 7.60
N GLU A 28 9.80 3.37 8.46
CA GLU A 28 9.41 2.33 9.41
C GLU A 28 7.91 2.42 9.67
N ASN A 29 7.22 1.27 9.71
CA ASN A 29 5.87 1.18 10.24
C ASN A 29 5.95 0.80 11.72
N ASP A 30 6.31 1.76 12.55
CA ASP A 30 6.58 1.51 13.97
C ASP A 30 5.33 1.11 14.78
N LEU A 31 4.13 1.39 14.26
CA LEU A 31 2.87 1.01 14.89
C LEU A 31 2.54 -0.48 14.67
N TYR A 32 2.70 -0.98 13.45
CA TYR A 32 2.27 -2.34 13.09
C TYR A 32 3.43 -3.32 12.83
N LEU A 33 4.65 -2.82 12.60
CA LEU A 33 5.84 -3.62 12.34
C LEU A 33 7.12 -2.92 12.84
N PRO A 34 7.28 -2.76 14.16
CA PRO A 34 8.42 -2.06 14.75
C PRO A 34 9.75 -2.77 14.49
N GLY A 35 10.82 -1.98 14.34
CA GLY A 35 12.19 -2.43 14.12
C GLY A 35 12.52 -2.84 12.69
N ILE A 36 11.57 -2.75 11.75
CA ILE A 36 11.76 -3.17 10.35
C ILE A 36 11.79 -1.96 9.42
N VAL A 37 12.93 -1.78 8.75
CA VAL A 37 13.11 -0.72 7.75
C VAL A 37 12.34 -1.05 6.47
N ILE A 38 11.56 -0.08 6.01
CA ILE A 38 10.85 -0.09 4.73
C ILE A 38 11.88 0.21 3.62
N PRO A 39 12.13 -0.75 2.69
CA PRO A 39 13.15 -0.59 1.64
C PRO A 39 12.91 0.65 0.79
N ALA A 40 13.97 1.33 0.33
CA ALA A 40 13.87 2.63 -0.35
C ALA A 40 12.96 2.63 -1.60
N GLY A 41 12.91 1.52 -2.34
CA GLY A 41 12.05 1.37 -3.53
C GLY A 41 10.56 1.20 -3.24
N VAL A 42 10.15 1.17 -1.96
CA VAL A 42 8.73 1.14 -1.59
C VAL A 42 8.19 2.56 -1.46
N GLU A 43 7.28 2.90 -2.36
CA GLU A 43 6.53 4.16 -2.34
C GLU A 43 5.36 4.04 -1.36
N ILE A 44 5.27 4.94 -0.39
CA ILE A 44 4.17 4.96 0.57
C ILE A 44 3.15 5.98 0.11
N VAL A 45 1.91 5.56 -0.11
CA VAL A 45 0.84 6.38 -0.69
C VAL A 45 -0.43 6.29 0.15
N THR A 46 -1.28 7.31 0.08
CA THR A 46 -2.54 7.40 0.85
C THR A 46 -3.77 7.41 -0.05
N GLU A 47 -3.60 7.82 -1.30
CA GLU A 47 -4.67 7.80 -2.29
C GLU A 47 -4.75 6.45 -2.98
N LEU A 48 -5.98 5.92 -3.12
CA LEU A 48 -6.20 4.66 -3.84
C LEU A 48 -5.91 4.78 -5.33
N GLY A 49 -6.13 5.97 -5.92
CA GLY A 49 -5.76 6.23 -7.31
C GLY A 49 -4.27 6.04 -7.54
N ASP A 50 -3.44 6.67 -6.71
CA ASP A 50 -1.98 6.53 -6.78
C ASP A 50 -1.54 5.08 -6.53
N ALA A 51 -2.15 4.39 -5.57
CA ALA A 51 -1.83 3.00 -5.27
C ALA A 51 -2.13 2.04 -6.43
N LEU A 52 -3.18 2.31 -7.20
CA LEU A 52 -3.72 1.43 -8.24
C LEU A 52 -3.36 1.84 -9.66
N ASP A 53 -2.85 3.05 -9.84
CA ASP A 53 -2.35 3.54 -11.12
C ASP A 53 -1.31 2.57 -11.71
N GLU A 54 -1.65 2.05 -12.90
CA GLU A 54 -0.91 1.01 -13.66
C GLU A 54 -0.58 -0.28 -12.88
N ALA A 55 -1.24 -0.54 -11.76
CA ALA A 55 -0.97 -1.73 -10.95
C ALA A 55 -1.39 -3.00 -11.71
N GLU A 56 -0.48 -3.98 -11.83
CA GLU A 56 -0.77 -5.28 -12.43
C GLU A 56 -1.17 -6.34 -11.40
N LEU A 57 -0.79 -6.14 -10.13
CA LEU A 57 -1.08 -7.03 -9.02
C LEU A 57 -1.42 -6.20 -7.78
N VAL A 58 -2.52 -6.58 -7.11
CA VAL A 58 -2.90 -5.99 -5.83
C VAL A 58 -2.91 -7.05 -4.74
N VAL A 59 -2.19 -6.78 -3.65
CA VAL A 59 -2.15 -7.64 -2.47
C VAL A 59 -2.95 -6.98 -1.34
N GLY A 60 -4.11 -7.56 -1.03
CA GLY A 60 -4.95 -7.11 0.09
C GLY A 60 -4.40 -7.62 1.42
N ALA A 61 -3.94 -6.71 2.27
CA ALA A 61 -3.46 -7.00 3.63
C ALA A 61 -4.26 -6.23 4.70
N MET A 62 -5.56 -6.02 4.46
CA MET A 62 -6.48 -5.36 5.38
C MET A 62 -7.30 -6.38 6.19
N PRO A 63 -7.86 -6.00 7.36
CA PRO A 63 -8.83 -6.83 8.07
C PRO A 63 -10.02 -7.22 7.18
N SER A 64 -10.49 -8.46 7.30
CA SER A 64 -11.56 -9.01 6.44
C SER A 64 -12.85 -8.18 6.45
N GLN A 65 -13.20 -7.61 7.62
CA GLN A 65 -14.39 -6.77 7.80
C GLN A 65 -14.39 -5.49 6.97
N VAL A 66 -13.21 -4.92 6.62
CA VAL A 66 -13.12 -3.71 5.79
C VAL A 66 -12.94 -4.04 4.30
N ALA A 67 -12.61 -5.28 3.96
CA ALA A 67 -12.21 -5.67 2.61
C ALA A 67 -13.29 -5.35 1.56
N ARG A 68 -14.56 -5.68 1.84
CA ARG A 68 -15.68 -5.43 0.91
C ARG A 68 -15.86 -3.95 0.58
N GLU A 69 -15.71 -3.06 1.56
CA GLU A 69 -15.83 -1.63 1.34
C GLU A 69 -14.63 -1.11 0.54
N LEU A 70 -13.43 -1.56 0.88
CA LEU A 70 -12.23 -1.12 0.18
C LEU A 70 -12.26 -1.54 -1.30
N TYR A 71 -12.63 -2.79 -1.60
CA TYR A 71 -12.76 -3.25 -2.98
C TYR A 71 -13.80 -2.45 -3.78
N ARG A 72 -14.90 -2.01 -3.16
CA ARG A 72 -15.87 -1.12 -3.82
C ARG A 72 -15.25 0.23 -4.18
N ARG A 73 -14.46 0.82 -3.28
CA ARG A 73 -13.75 2.08 -3.52
C ARG A 73 -12.68 1.94 -4.60
N MET A 74 -11.97 0.81 -4.63
CA MET A 74 -10.93 0.51 -5.61
C MET A 74 -11.49 0.41 -7.04
N ARG A 75 -12.76 0.00 -7.20
CA ARG A 75 -13.41 -0.22 -8.52
C ARG A 75 -13.26 0.96 -9.49
N ALA A 76 -13.20 2.20 -8.99
CA ALA A 76 -13.04 3.39 -9.84
C ALA A 76 -11.65 3.49 -10.51
N TYR A 77 -10.66 2.76 -10.02
CA TYR A 77 -9.26 2.84 -10.44
C TYR A 77 -8.73 1.53 -11.04
N LEU A 78 -9.45 0.43 -10.86
CA LEU A 78 -9.04 -0.89 -11.38
C LEU A 78 -9.30 -0.98 -12.88
N ARG A 79 -8.38 -1.63 -13.59
CA ARG A 79 -8.58 -1.99 -14.99
C ARG A 79 -9.60 -3.14 -15.10
N PRO A 80 -10.31 -3.28 -16.23
CA PRO A 80 -11.34 -4.32 -16.40
C PRO A 80 -10.83 -5.76 -16.31
N ASP A 81 -9.54 -5.96 -16.56
CA ASP A 81 -8.83 -7.25 -16.52
C ASP A 81 -8.29 -7.62 -15.13
N MET A 82 -8.49 -6.74 -14.13
CA MET A 82 -8.15 -6.97 -12.72
C MET A 82 -9.33 -7.43 -11.88
#